data_AF-A0A0K3BDY2-F1
#
_entry.id   AF-A0A0K3BDY2-F1
#
_cell.length_a   1.000
_cell.length_b   1.000
_cell.length_c   1.000
_cell.angle_alpha   90.00
_cell.angle_beta   90.00
_cell.angle_gamma   90.00
#
_symmetry.space_group_name_H-M   'P 1'
#
loop_
_entity.id
_entity.type
_entity.pdbx_description
1 polymer ?
#
loop_
_entity_poly.entity_id
_entity_poly.type
_entity_poly.pdbx_seq_one_letter_code
_entity_poly.pdbx_strand_id
1 'polypeptide(L)' 'MDHLTWRKSSYSGGHGGDTACVEVAHTSPTAFVRDSKNPSAPHLTFPSPLWSEFLRTVR' A
#
# COMPACT_ATOMS: atom_id res chain seq x y z
N MET A 1 15.06 13.49 2.07
CA MET A 1 13.69 13.19 1.61
C MET A 1 13.63 11.70 1.41
N ASP A 2 13.08 10.97 2.37
CA ASP A 2 13.00 9.51 2.28
C ASP A 2 12.14 9.14 1.07
N HIS A 3 12.77 8.54 0.07
CA HIS A 3 12.10 8.12 -1.14
C HIS A 3 11.31 6.84 -0.83
N LEU A 4 9.98 6.96 -0.71
CA LEU A 4 9.11 5.82 -0.50
C LEU A 4 9.06 4.96 -1.78
N THR A 5 9.53 3.73 -1.68
CA THR A 5 9.43 2.74 -2.76
C THR A 5 8.06 2.09 -2.75
N TRP A 6 7.14 2.61 -3.55
CA TRP A 6 5.77 2.09 -3.69
C TRP A 6 5.74 0.80 -4.53
N ARG A 7 5.03 -0.20 -4.04
CA ARG A 7 4.76 -1.46 -4.76
C ARG A 7 3.26 -1.65 -4.95
N LYS A 8 2.84 -1.91 -6.20
CA LYS A 8 1.45 -2.22 -6.54
C LYS A 8 1.09 -3.64 -6.08
N SER A 9 -0.16 -3.83 -5.64
CA SER A 9 -0.69 -5.15 -5.29
C SER A 9 -0.87 -6.03 -6.54
N SER A 10 -0.53 -7.32 -6.42
CA SER A 10 -0.70 -8.33 -7.48
C SER A 10 -2.15 -8.78 -7.67
N TYR A 11 -3.04 -8.50 -6.71
CA TYR A 11 -4.47 -8.85 -6.78
C TYR A 11 -5.29 -7.83 -7.55
N SER A 12 -4.66 -6.74 -7.98
CA SER A 12 -5.33 -5.60 -8.60
C SER A 12 -5.45 -5.74 -10.13
N GLY A 13 -5.87 -6.92 -10.60
CA GLY A 13 -6.02 -7.26 -12.01
C GLY A 13 -7.24 -8.15 -12.23
N GLY A 14 -8.40 -7.53 -12.41
CA GLY A 14 -9.62 -8.19 -12.92
C GLY A 14 -9.74 -8.01 -14.43
N HIS A 15 -10.49 -8.88 -15.11
CA HIS A 15 -10.74 -8.84 -16.54
C HIS A 15 -11.26 -7.46 -17.01
N GLY A 16 -10.38 -6.64 -17.59
CA GLY A 16 -10.74 -5.39 -18.28
C GLY A 16 -10.03 -4.13 -17.76
N GLY A 17 -8.76 -3.95 -18.14
CA GLY A 17 -8.09 -2.65 -18.11
C GLY A 17 -7.60 -2.15 -16.74
N ASP A 18 -6.57 -1.29 -16.80
CA ASP A 18 -5.81 -0.70 -15.69
C ASP A 18 -6.53 -0.58 -14.34
N THR A 19 -6.23 -1.47 -13.39
CA THR A 19 -6.82 -1.36 -12.05
C THR A 19 -5.94 -1.84 -10.91
N ALA A 20 -4.65 -1.44 -10.90
CA ALA A 20 -3.93 -1.33 -9.64
C ALA A 20 -4.67 -0.30 -8.75
N CYS A 21 -5.39 -0.76 -7.73
CA CYS A 21 -6.15 0.13 -6.84
C CYS A 21 -5.40 0.41 -5.54
N VAL A 22 -4.38 -0.40 -5.19
CA VAL A 22 -3.63 -0.24 -3.94
C VAL A 22 -2.13 -0.33 -4.20
N GLU A 23 -1.40 0.64 -3.64
CA GLU A 23 0.05 0.65 -3.53
C GLU A 23 0.46 0.68 -2.06
N VAL A 24 1.53 -0.05 -1.73
CA VAL A 24 2.12 -0.11 -0.39
C VAL A 24 3.59 0.25 -0.45
N ALA A 25 4.05 1.10 0.45
CA ALA A 25 5.47 1.34 0.70
C ALA A 25 5.79 0.96 2.15
N HIS A 26 6.83 0.16 2.37
CA HIS A 26 7.27 -0.21 3.70
C HIS A 26 8.66 0.35 3.93
N THR A 27 8.80 1.23 4.92
CA THR A 27 10.09 1.77 5.37
C THR A 27 10.09 1.78 6.89
N SER A 28 11.01 1.07 7.53
CA SER A 28 11.04 1.06 9.01
C SER A 28 11.22 2.50 9.52
N PRO A 29 10.33 3.00 10.41
CA PRO A 29 9.42 2.26 11.28
C PRO A 29 7.94 2.19 10.82
N THR A 30 7.59 2.59 9.60
CA THR A 30 6.21 2.78 9.11
C THR A 30 5.87 2.05 7.80
N ALA A 31 4.61 1.62 7.67
CA ALA A 31 4.02 1.21 6.41
C ALA A 31 3.04 2.28 5.92
N PHE A 32 3.00 2.48 4.59
CA PHE A 32 2.13 3.43 3.93
C PHE A 32 1.25 2.72 2.91
N VAL A 33 -0.02 3.10 2.83
CA VAL A 33 -0.99 2.53 1.87
C VAL A 33 -1.70 3.66 1.15
N ARG A 34 -1.76 3.61 -0.18
CA ARG A 34 -2.47 4.60 -0.99
C ARG A 34 -3.26 3.98 -2.13
N ASP A 35 -4.21 4.75 -2.63
CA ASP A 35 -4.92 4.45 -3.87
C ASP A 35 -4.00 4.73 -5.07
N SER A 36 -3.79 3.75 -5.95
CA SER A 36 -2.88 3.93 -7.10
C SER A 36 -3.46 4.80 -8.20
N LYS A 37 -4.78 5.03 -8.22
CA LYS A 37 -5.46 5.90 -9.18
C LYS A 37 -5.40 7.37 -8.76
N ASN A 38 -5.12 7.65 -7.50
CA ASN A 38 -4.92 8.99 -6.97
C ASN A 38 -3.64 9.08 -6.10
N PRO A 39 -2.45 8.97 -6.71
CA PRO A 39 -1.17 8.92 -5.98
C PRO A 39 -0.81 10.24 -5.27
N SER A 40 -1.46 11.35 -5.64
CA SER A 40 -1.28 12.68 -5.05
C SER A 40 -2.20 12.93 -3.84
N ALA A 41 -3.20 12.08 -3.62
CA ALA A 41 -4.04 12.17 -2.42
C ALA A 41 -3.28 11.73 -1.16
N PRO A 42 -3.78 12.08 0.04
CA PRO A 42 -3.25 11.56 1.29
C PRO A 42 -3.24 10.03 1.33
N HIS A 43 -2.22 9.48 1.97
CA HIS A 43 -2.06 8.05 2.17
C HIS A 43 -2.25 7.67 3.64
N LEU A 44 -2.64 6.42 3.89
CA LEU A 44 -2.72 5.87 5.24
C LEU A 44 -1.32 5.53 5.75
N THR A 45 -1.07 5.76 7.03
CA THR A 45 0.22 5.51 7.68
C THR A 45 0.02 4.62 8.90
N PHE A 46 0.83 3.57 9.00
CA PHE A 46 0.77 2.59 10.07
C PHE A 46 2.15 2.39 10.68
N PRO A 47 2.28 2.27 12.02
CA PRO A 47 3.48 1.69 12.62
C PRO A 47 3.72 0.27 12.11
N SER A 48 4.97 -0.09 11.81
CA SER A 48 5.31 -1.42 11.29
C SER A 48 4.80 -2.58 12.16
N PRO A 49 4.81 -2.53 13.51
CA PRO A 49 4.25 -3.61 14.33
C PRO A 49 2.74 -3.83 14.10
N LEU A 50 1.98 -2.73 13.95
CA LEU A 50 0.54 -2.80 13.71
C LEU A 50 0.24 -3.28 12.29
N TRP A 51 1.06 -2.89 11.31
CA TRP A 51 0.94 -3.39 9.95
C TRP A 51 1.15 -4.90 9.85
N SER A 52 2.19 -5.42 10.53
CA SER A 52 2.44 -6.87 10.59
C SER A 52 1.28 -7.63 11.23
N GLU A 53 0.69 -7.08 12.30
CA GLU A 53 -0.44 -7.72 12.97
C GLU A 53 -1.70 -7.68 12.10
N PHE A 54 -1.97 -6.55 11.45
CA PHE A 54 -3.05 -6.45 10.46
C PHE A 54 -2.94 -7.55 9.41
N LEU A 55 -1.77 -7.73 8.80
CA LEU A 55 -1.51 -8.77 7.79
C LEU A 55 -1.71 -10.20 8.31
N ARG A 56 -1.54 -10.44 9.62
CA ARG A 56 -1.79 -11.75 10.23
C ARG A 56 -3.29 -12.01 10.44
N THR A 57 -4.09 -10.95 10.60
CA THR A 57 -5.52 -11.04 10.89
C THR A 57 -6.40 -11.04 9.64
N VAL A 58 -5.99 -10.32 8.60
CA VAL A 58 -6.70 -10.29 7.31
C VAL A 58 -6.32 -11.53 6.50
N ARG A 59 -7.32 -12.25 5.96
CA ARG A 59 -7.15 -13.48 5.19
C ARG A 59 -7.67 -13.33 3.77
#